data_AF-A0A8E2IAU5-F1
#
_entry.id   AF-A0A8E2IAU5-F1
#
_cell.length_a   1.000
_cell.length_b   1.000
_cell.length_c   1.000
_cell.angle_alpha   90.00
_cell.angle_beta   90.00
_cell.angle_gamma   90.00
#
_symmetry.space_group_name_H-M   'P 1'
#
loop_
_entity.id
_entity.type
_entity.pdbx_description
1 polymer ?
#
loop_
_entity_poly.entity_id
_entity_poly.type
_entity_poly.pdbx_seq_one_letter_code
_entity_poly.pdbx_strand_id
1 'polypeptide(L)'
;MLAEIGVDSVKFYPIDGDQRLDEVAEMVKAATGAGIKVFEPTGGITLENVERIVQTCLENGAQIVIPHLYTSLVDKDSGETRIGDIERLISMEW
;
A
#
# COMPACT_ATOMS: atom_id res chain seq x y z
N MET A 1 -4.83 22.16 0.65
CA MET A 1 -4.35 20.84 0.14
C MET A 1 -4.61 19.76 1.18
N LEU A 2 -4.82 18.50 0.80
CA LEU A 2 -5.35 17.35 1.58
C LEU A 2 -5.38 17.47 3.13
N ALA A 3 -4.26 17.76 3.79
CA ALA A 3 -4.21 17.91 5.25
C ALA A 3 -5.19 18.99 5.79
N GLU A 4 -5.39 20.08 5.06
CA GLU A 4 -6.29 21.18 5.43
C GLU A 4 -7.77 20.82 5.35
N ILE A 5 -8.13 19.85 4.51
CA ILE A 5 -9.50 19.33 4.43
C ILE A 5 -9.73 18.18 5.42
N GLY A 6 -8.72 17.86 6.26
CA GLY A 6 -8.84 16.92 7.37
C GLY A 6 -8.93 15.45 6.95
N VAL A 7 -8.29 15.04 5.84
CA VAL A 7 -8.22 13.61 5.50
C VAL A 7 -7.23 12.88 6.40
N ASP A 8 -7.57 11.63 6.73
CA ASP A 8 -6.75 10.78 7.60
C ASP A 8 -5.61 10.07 6.86
N SER A 9 -5.76 9.85 5.55
CA SER A 9 -4.85 9.05 4.74
C SER A 9 -4.62 9.61 3.33
N VAL A 10 -3.54 9.14 2.70
CA VAL A 10 -3.28 9.34 1.27
C VAL A 10 -3.34 7.99 0.56
N LYS A 11 -4.29 7.85 -0.37
CA LYS A 11 -4.28 6.78 -1.36
C LYS A 11 -3.47 7.17 -2.58
N PHE A 12 -2.38 6.45 -2.82
CA PHE A 12 -1.50 6.70 -3.96
C PHE A 12 -1.67 5.59 -5.01
N TYR A 13 -2.15 5.99 -6.19
CA TYR A 13 -2.52 5.08 -7.27
C TYR A 13 -2.31 5.75 -8.64
N PRO A 14 -1.80 5.02 -9.65
CA PRO A 14 -1.22 3.67 -9.57
C PRO A 14 0.27 3.69 -9.20
N ILE A 15 0.73 2.71 -8.42
CA ILE A 15 2.16 2.55 -8.10
C ILE A 15 2.88 1.50 -8.97
N ASP A 16 2.14 0.80 -9.83
CA ASP A 16 2.65 -0.25 -10.71
C ASP A 16 3.49 -1.34 -9.98
N GLY A 17 3.03 -1.78 -8.81
CA GLY A 17 3.75 -2.74 -7.96
C GLY A 17 4.96 -2.09 -7.28
N ASP A 18 6.14 -2.68 -7.45
CA ASP A 18 7.40 -2.20 -6.88
C ASP A 18 8.29 -1.45 -7.90
N GLN A 19 7.71 -1.04 -9.03
CA GLN A 19 8.45 -0.39 -10.11
C GLN A 19 8.74 1.09 -9.86
N ARG A 20 8.04 1.72 -8.90
CA ARG A 20 8.10 3.16 -8.60
C ARG A 20 8.30 3.44 -7.11
N LEU A 21 9.11 2.62 -6.44
CA LEU A 21 9.33 2.74 -4.99
C LEU A 21 9.95 4.09 -4.58
N ASP A 22 10.71 4.71 -5.47
CA ASP A 22 11.23 6.08 -5.29
C ASP A 22 10.10 7.11 -5.26
N GLU A 23 9.15 7.04 -6.19
CA GLU A 23 7.96 7.91 -6.19
C GLU A 23 7.09 7.66 -4.95
N VAL A 24 6.93 6.39 -4.53
CA VAL A 24 6.22 6.02 -3.30
C VAL A 24 6.90 6.63 -2.07
N ALA A 25 8.22 6.48 -1.95
CA ALA A 25 8.99 7.01 -0.82
C ALA A 25 8.86 8.53 -0.72
N GLU A 26 8.98 9.26 -1.84
CA GLU A 26 8.84 10.71 -1.86
C GLU A 26 7.42 11.16 -1.52
N MET A 27 6.39 10.46 -2.01
CA MET A 27 5.00 10.79 -1.67
C MET A 27 4.70 10.54 -0.18
N VAL A 28 5.27 9.50 0.41
CA VAL A 28 5.16 9.23 1.86
C VAL A 28 5.83 10.34 2.67
N LYS A 29 7.04 10.75 2.32
CA LYS A 29 7.73 11.87 2.98
C LYS A 29 6.91 13.17 2.89
N ALA A 30 6.33 13.45 1.72
CA ALA A 30 5.50 14.62 1.52
C ALA A 30 4.21 14.57 2.36
N ALA A 31 3.51 13.44 2.37
CA ALA A 31 2.28 13.25 3.15
C ALA A 31 2.55 13.39 4.65
N THR A 32 3.58 12.72 5.14
CA THR A 32 3.94 12.70 6.57
C THR A 32 4.48 14.05 7.04
N GLY A 33 5.26 14.75 6.21
CA GLY A 33 5.68 16.13 6.44
C GLY A 33 4.51 17.11 6.50
N ALA A 34 3.40 16.81 5.81
CA ALA A 34 2.14 17.56 5.89
C ALA A 34 1.22 17.10 7.03
N GLY A 35 1.64 16.13 7.86
CA GLY A 35 0.89 15.64 9.01
C GLY A 35 -0.03 14.43 8.75
N ILE A 36 -0.11 13.94 7.50
CA ILE A 36 -0.90 12.76 7.15
C ILE A 36 0.01 11.52 7.27
N LYS A 37 -0.25 10.67 8.26
CA LYS A 37 0.64 9.55 8.62
C LYS A 37 0.12 8.17 8.21
N VAL A 38 -1.07 8.11 7.62
CA VAL A 38 -1.64 6.89 7.07
C VAL A 38 -1.45 6.88 5.56
N PHE A 39 -0.87 5.81 5.02
CA PHE A 39 -0.57 5.71 3.60
C PHE A 39 -1.19 4.46 2.98
N GLU A 40 -1.83 4.59 1.83
CA GLU A 40 -2.54 3.50 1.16
C GLU A 40 -1.94 3.25 -0.24
N PRO A 41 -0.83 2.49 -0.34
CA PRO A 41 -0.24 2.15 -1.63
C PRO A 41 -1.20 1.25 -2.41
N THR A 42 -1.45 1.57 -3.69
CA THR A 42 -2.44 0.87 -4.52
C THR A 42 -1.96 0.69 -5.96
N GLY A 43 -2.18 -0.50 -6.51
CA GLY A 43 -1.94 -0.84 -7.92
C GLY A 43 -0.73 -1.75 -8.12
N GLY A 44 -0.93 -2.89 -8.77
CA GLY A 44 0.14 -3.86 -9.08
C GLY A 44 0.74 -4.60 -7.87
N ILE A 45 0.12 -4.50 -6.69
CA ILE A 45 0.59 -5.16 -5.46
C ILE A 45 0.19 -6.64 -5.46
N THR A 46 1.13 -7.51 -5.09
CA THR A 46 1.02 -8.98 -5.08
C THR A 46 1.61 -9.53 -3.78
N LEU A 47 1.48 -10.83 -3.54
CA LEU A 47 2.10 -11.49 -2.38
C LEU A 47 3.63 -11.43 -2.43
N GLU A 48 4.20 -11.28 -3.62
CA GLU A 48 5.64 -11.28 -3.86
C GLU A 48 6.30 -9.92 -3.59
N ASN A 49 5.54 -8.82 -3.60
CA ASN A 49 6.09 -7.47 -3.49
C ASN A 49 5.49 -6.61 -2.37
N VAL A 50 4.41 -7.06 -1.72
CA VAL A 50 3.71 -6.27 -0.69
C VAL A 50 4.62 -5.89 0.48
N GLU A 51 5.48 -6.79 0.94
CA GLU A 51 6.40 -6.55 2.05
C GLU A 51 7.30 -5.35 1.76
N ARG A 52 7.96 -5.36 0.60
CA ARG A 52 8.87 -4.30 0.17
C ARG A 52 8.17 -2.95 0.04
N ILE A 53 6.93 -2.94 -0.45
CA ILE A 53 6.13 -1.72 -0.58
C ILE A 53 5.72 -1.18 0.79
N VAL A 54 5.30 -2.06 1.71
CA VAL A 54 4.95 -1.68 3.08
C VAL A 54 6.17 -1.16 3.84
N GLN A 55 7.30 -1.86 3.78
CA GLN A 55 8.57 -1.43 4.37
C GLN A 55 8.99 -0.06 3.82
N THR A 56 8.90 0.15 2.49
CA THR A 56 9.19 1.46 1.87
C THR A 56 8.32 2.57 2.48
N CYS A 57 7.03 2.33 2.72
CA CYS A 57 6.17 3.32 3.36
C CYS A 57 6.58 3.58 4.82
N LEU A 58 6.84 2.53 5.61
CA LEU A 58 7.20 2.65 7.02
C LEU A 58 8.54 3.37 7.21
N GLU A 59 9.56 3.00 6.45
CA GLU A 59 10.91 3.59 6.50
C GLU A 59 10.92 5.09 6.14
N ASN A 60 9.95 5.54 5.34
CA ASN A 60 9.85 6.92 4.87
C ASN A 60 8.85 7.78 5.66
N GLY A 61 8.30 7.25 6.75
CA GLY A 61 7.61 8.03 7.78
C GLY A 61 6.13 7.69 7.99
N ALA A 62 5.54 6.79 7.20
CA ALA A 62 4.17 6.33 7.46
C ALA A 62 4.11 5.61 8.82
N GLN A 63 3.06 5.85 9.59
CA GLN A 63 2.81 5.14 10.85
C GLN A 63 1.84 3.99 10.69
N ILE A 64 0.92 4.10 9.73
CA ILE A 64 -0.05 3.07 9.36
C ILE A 64 -0.02 2.93 7.85
N VAL A 65 0.06 1.70 7.36
CA VAL A 65 0.05 1.39 5.93
C VAL A 65 -1.15 0.50 5.63
N ILE A 66 -1.94 0.86 4.62
CA ILE A 66 -3.12 0.11 4.16
C ILE A 66 -2.87 -0.33 2.71
N PRO A 67 -2.10 -1.41 2.47
CA PRO A 67 -1.79 -1.84 1.12
C PRO A 67 -3.03 -2.45 0.45
N HIS A 68 -3.33 -1.96 -0.75
CA HIS A 68 -4.49 -2.42 -1.52
C HIS A 68 -4.08 -3.43 -2.59
N LEU A 69 -4.29 -4.71 -2.28
CA LEU A 69 -4.14 -5.83 -3.19
C LEU A 69 -5.52 -6.21 -3.73
N TYR A 70 -5.73 -6.03 -5.04
CA TYR A 70 -7.01 -6.29 -5.68
C TYR A 70 -6.94 -7.53 -6.57
N THR A 71 -6.81 -7.33 -7.89
CA THR A 71 -6.88 -8.38 -8.90
C THR A 71 -5.82 -9.47 -8.74
N SER A 72 -4.72 -9.20 -8.03
CA SER A 72 -3.69 -10.18 -7.71
C SER A 72 -4.19 -11.30 -6.80
N LEU A 73 -5.20 -11.05 -5.96
CA LEU A 73 -5.75 -12.03 -5.00
C LEU A 73 -7.07 -12.66 -5.47
N VAL A 74 -7.64 -12.17 -6.57
CA VAL A 74 -8.97 -12.57 -7.03
C VAL A 74 -8.88 -13.78 -7.95
N ASP A 75 -9.66 -14.82 -7.66
CA ASP A 75 -9.90 -15.94 -8.56
C ASP A 75 -10.68 -15.48 -9.79
N LYS A 76 -10.22 -15.84 -10.99
CA LYS A 76 -10.80 -15.31 -12.24
C LYS A 76 -12.12 -15.98 -12.61
N ASP A 77 -12.36 -17.20 -12.13
CA ASP A 77 -13.56 -17.96 -12.48
C ASP A 77 -14.71 -17.58 -11.53
N SER A 78 -14.45 -17.44 -10.22
CA SER A 78 -15.47 -17.07 -9.23
C SER A 78 -15.60 -15.55 -9.02
N GLY A 79 -14.54 -14.78 -9.27
CA GLY A 79 -14.47 -13.35 -8.93
C GLY A 79 -14.26 -13.07 -7.44
N GLU A 80 -14.03 -14.10 -6.63
CA GLU A 80 -13.82 -13.98 -5.18
C GLU A 80 -12.33 -13.81 -4.84
N THR A 81 -12.05 -13.10 -3.75
CA THR A 81 -10.70 -13.07 -3.16
C THR A 81 -10.36 -14.46 -2.62
N ARG A 82 -9.21 -15.01 -3.03
CA ARG A 82 -8.75 -16.33 -2.57
C ARG A 82 -8.38 -16.29 -1.10
N ILE A 83 -9.07 -17.10 -0.29
CA ILE A 83 -8.84 -17.20 1.15
C ILE A 83 -7.39 -17.58 1.48
N GLY A 84 -6.81 -18.55 0.75
CA GLY A 84 -5.43 -18.99 0.98
C GLY A 84 -4.39 -17.88 0.78
N ASP A 85 -4.65 -16.92 -0.12
CA ASP A 85 -3.76 -15.77 -0.31
C ASP A 85 -3.86 -14.78 0.88
N ILE A 86 -5.07 -14.63 1.45
CA ILE A 86 -5.29 -13.83 2.67
C ILE A 86 -4.62 -14.49 3.89
N GLU A 87 -4.75 -15.80 4.06
CA GLU A 87 -4.05 -16.54 5.12
C GLU A 87 -2.54 -16.38 5.01
N ARG A 88 -2.00 -16.42 3.78
CA ARG A 88 -0.59 -16.17 3.52
C ARG A 88 -0.19 -14.74 3.91
N LEU A 89 -0.95 -13.71 3.53
CA LEU A 89 -0.71 -12.31 3.92
C LEU A 89 -0.65 -12.12 5.43
N ILE A 90 -1.61 -12.70 6.16
CA ILE A 90 -1.68 -12.60 7.62
C ILE A 90 -0.48 -13.29 8.29
N SER A 91 0.05 -14.33 7.66
CA SER A 91 1.17 -15.13 8.17
C SER A 91 2.55 -14.60 7.75
N MET A 92 2.64 -13.51 6.98
CA MET A 92 3.92 -12.90 6.61
C MET A 92 4.60 -12.27 7.83
N GLU A 93 5.92 -12.39 7.89
CA GLU A 93 6.75 -11.59 8.79
C GLU A 93 7.09 -10.27 8.06
N TRP A 94 6.99 -9.13 8.76
CA TRP A 94 7.06 -7.77 8.20
C TRP A 94 8.25 -6.98 8.73
#